data_AF-A0A6G2V7Y2-F1
#
_entry.id   AF-A0A6G2V7Y2-F1
#
_cell.length_a   1.000
_cell.length_b   1.000
_cell.length_c   1.000
_cell.angle_alpha   90.00
_cell.angle_beta   90.00
_cell.angle_gamma   90.00
#
_symmetry.space_group_name_H-M   'P 1'
#
loop_
_entity.id
_entity.type
_entity.pdbx_description
1 polymer ?
#
loop_
_entity_poly.entity_id
_entity_poly.type
_entity_poly.pdbx_seq_one_letter_code
_entity_poly.pdbx_strand_id
1 'polypeptide(L)'
;FDGIDIDWEYPNDCGLTCDTSGREAYGNLLSALRTKFGGDNLVTSAISADGSEGGKLDAADYGGAAQYVDWYNPMTYDFFGAWDAKGPTAPHSPLTSYEGIPKDGFNSEAAIEKLKAQGVPASKLLLGIGFYGRGWTGVTQDEPGGTATGAAAGTYEAGIEDYKVLKNTCP
;
A
#
# COMPACT_ATOMS: atom_id res chain seq x y z
N PHE A 1 2.67 10.59 -23.58
CA PHE A 1 3.21 10.15 -22.28
C PHE A 1 4.36 11.06 -21.95
N ASP A 2 4.43 11.47 -20.70
CA ASP A 2 5.40 12.45 -20.19
C ASP A 2 6.38 11.81 -19.21
N GLY A 3 6.43 10.47 -19.20
CA GLY A 3 7.22 9.67 -18.27
C GLY A 3 6.75 8.23 -18.16
N ILE A 4 7.18 7.57 -17.10
CA ILE A 4 6.84 6.20 -16.71
C ILE A 4 6.57 6.11 -15.21
N ASP A 5 5.61 5.29 -14.83
CA ASP A 5 5.39 4.86 -13.45
C ASP A 5 5.69 3.36 -13.35
N ILE A 6 6.44 2.96 -12.33
CA ILE A 6 6.77 1.57 -12.06
C ILE A 6 5.94 1.06 -10.89
N ASP A 7 5.17 0.01 -11.15
CA ASP A 7 4.34 -0.64 -10.15
C ASP A 7 4.77 -2.11 -10.02
N TRP A 8 5.86 -2.32 -9.27
CA TRP A 8 6.39 -3.65 -8.99
C TRP A 8 5.89 -4.10 -7.62
N GLU A 9 5.01 -5.10 -7.61
CA GLU A 9 4.46 -5.71 -6.40
C GLU A 9 4.99 -7.15 -6.17
N TYR A 10 6.07 -7.37 -5.43
CA TYR A 10 6.92 -6.38 -4.73
C TYR A 10 8.41 -6.72 -4.87
N PRO A 11 9.32 -5.73 -4.88
CA PRO A 11 10.75 -5.99 -4.99
C PRO A 11 11.28 -6.70 -3.75
N ASN A 12 11.92 -7.85 -3.97
CA ASN A 12 12.54 -8.69 -2.95
C ASN A 12 11.57 -9.16 -1.83
N ASP A 13 10.28 -9.24 -2.15
CA ASP A 13 9.20 -9.70 -1.26
C ASP A 13 8.07 -10.36 -2.09
N CYS A 14 6.96 -10.76 -1.47
CA CYS A 14 5.83 -11.41 -2.12
C CYS A 14 4.63 -10.48 -2.33
N GLY A 15 4.11 -10.49 -3.57
CA GLY A 15 2.76 -10.06 -3.93
C GLY A 15 1.91 -11.28 -4.31
N LEU A 16 1.33 -11.27 -5.52
CA LEU A 16 0.74 -12.48 -6.10
C LEU A 16 1.81 -13.57 -6.36
N THR A 17 3.02 -13.14 -6.70
CA THR A 17 4.20 -14.00 -6.83
C THR A 17 5.30 -13.49 -5.90
N CYS A 18 6.19 -14.38 -5.47
CA CYS A 18 7.36 -14.02 -4.67
C CYS A 18 8.56 -13.68 -5.54
N ASP A 19 9.23 -12.58 -5.20
CA ASP A 19 10.48 -12.16 -5.79
C ASP A 19 11.65 -12.36 -4.81
N THR A 20 12.83 -12.68 -5.36
CA THR A 20 14.08 -12.80 -4.60
C THR A 20 15.23 -12.11 -5.33
N SER A 21 14.95 -11.01 -6.03
CA SER A 21 15.93 -10.30 -6.85
C SER A 21 17.00 -9.58 -6.02
N GLY A 22 16.82 -9.50 -4.70
CA GLY A 22 17.74 -8.86 -3.76
C GLY A 22 17.49 -7.37 -3.58
N ARG A 23 17.95 -6.84 -2.44
CA ARG A 23 17.67 -5.47 -1.96
C ARG A 23 18.00 -4.36 -2.97
N GLU A 24 19.04 -4.56 -3.79
CA GLU A 24 19.55 -3.56 -4.73
C GLU A 24 18.84 -3.58 -6.09
N ALA A 25 18.07 -4.62 -6.42
CA ALA A 25 17.46 -4.77 -7.74
C ALA A 25 16.51 -3.62 -8.10
N TYR A 26 15.75 -3.14 -7.11
CA TYR A 26 14.83 -2.02 -7.27
C TYR A 26 15.55 -0.72 -7.64
N GLY A 27 16.62 -0.38 -6.92
CA GLY A 27 17.45 0.79 -7.23
C GLY A 27 18.12 0.70 -8.60
N ASN A 28 18.60 -0.49 -8.99
CA ASN A 28 19.18 -0.73 -10.31
C ASN A 28 18.18 -0.47 -11.45
N LEU A 29 16.94 -0.95 -11.31
CA LEU A 29 15.88 -0.71 -12.27
C LEU A 29 15.60 0.80 -12.42
N LEU A 30 15.39 1.50 -11.31
CA LEU A 30 15.07 2.92 -11.31
C LEU A 30 16.24 3.77 -11.85
N SER A 31 17.48 3.41 -11.53
CA SER A 31 18.68 4.05 -12.09
C SER A 31 18.76 3.89 -13.61
N ALA A 32 18.50 2.69 -14.13
CA ALA A 32 18.48 2.44 -15.57
C ALA A 32 17.37 3.25 -16.27
N LEU A 33 16.18 3.32 -15.67
CA LEU A 33 15.07 4.13 -16.18
C LEU A 33 15.41 5.62 -16.18
N ARG A 34 15.91 6.17 -15.07
CA ARG A 34 16.34 7.57 -15.02
C ARG A 34 17.40 7.88 -16.06
N THR A 35 18.38 7.00 -16.25
CA THR A 35 19.41 7.14 -17.30
C THR A 35 18.79 7.20 -18.69
N LYS A 36 17.76 6.39 -18.95
CA LYS A 36 17.09 6.33 -20.26
C LYS A 36 16.14 7.49 -20.52
N PHE A 37 15.37 7.89 -19.51
CA PHE A 37 14.33 8.92 -19.60
C PHE A 37 14.89 10.34 -19.45
N GLY A 38 16.10 10.49 -18.89
CA GLY A 38 16.72 11.78 -18.66
C GLY A 38 16.04 12.58 -17.54
N GLY A 39 16.31 13.88 -17.48
CA GLY A 39 15.72 14.79 -16.49
C GLY A 39 14.39 15.41 -16.91
N ASP A 40 14.04 15.35 -18.20
CA ASP A 40 12.86 16.04 -18.75
C ASP A 40 11.57 15.21 -18.66
N ASN A 41 11.69 13.90 -18.46
CA ASN A 41 10.55 13.00 -18.33
C ASN A 41 10.42 12.50 -16.89
N LEU A 42 9.17 12.24 -16.49
CA LEU A 42 8.86 11.70 -15.17
C LEU A 42 9.28 10.23 -15.05
N VAL A 43 9.82 9.87 -13.90
CA VAL A 43 10.00 8.49 -13.44
C VAL A 43 9.43 8.41 -12.03
N THR A 44 8.30 7.75 -11.87
CA THR A 44 7.62 7.58 -10.58
C THR A 44 7.49 6.10 -10.25
N SER A 45 7.11 5.78 -9.03
CA SER A 45 6.81 4.39 -8.69
C SER A 45 5.77 4.29 -7.59
N ALA A 46 4.76 3.44 -7.81
CA ALA A 46 3.89 2.94 -6.75
C ALA A 46 4.64 1.88 -5.94
N ILE A 47 4.54 1.99 -4.61
CA ILE A 47 5.28 1.13 -3.67
C ILE A 47 4.38 0.64 -2.54
N SER A 48 4.76 -0.48 -1.92
CA SER A 48 4.10 -0.98 -0.71
C SER A 48 4.00 0.09 0.38
N ALA A 49 2.99 -0.01 1.24
CA ALA A 49 2.89 0.75 2.47
C ALA A 49 3.12 -0.11 3.73
N ASP A 50 3.65 -1.33 3.60
CA ASP A 50 3.98 -2.18 4.76
C ASP A 50 5.18 -1.60 5.53
N GLY A 51 4.87 -0.79 6.54
CA GLY A 51 5.82 -0.18 7.48
C GLY A 51 6.17 -1.04 8.68
N SER A 52 5.73 -2.31 8.73
CA SER A 52 6.05 -3.21 9.85
C SER A 52 7.56 -3.52 9.93
N GLU A 53 8.03 -4.02 11.07
CA GLU A 53 9.43 -4.44 11.23
C GLU A 53 9.71 -5.69 10.38
N GLY A 54 10.69 -5.61 9.48
CA GLY A 54 10.97 -6.67 8.51
C GLY A 54 9.92 -6.80 7.40
N GLY A 55 9.03 -5.82 7.26
CA GLY A 55 8.02 -5.77 6.21
C GLY A 55 8.58 -5.36 4.84
N LYS A 56 7.70 -5.23 3.84
CA LYS A 56 8.10 -4.97 2.44
C LYS A 56 8.92 -3.71 2.24
N LEU A 57 8.72 -2.68 3.08
CA LEU A 57 9.54 -1.47 2.99
C LEU A 57 10.99 -1.70 3.43
N ASP A 58 11.30 -2.73 4.22
CA ASP A 58 12.68 -3.10 4.58
C ASP A 58 13.37 -3.96 3.52
N ALA A 59 12.62 -4.57 2.60
CA ALA A 59 13.12 -5.55 1.65
C ALA A 59 13.97 -4.95 0.51
N ALA A 60 13.81 -3.65 0.22
CA ALA A 60 14.49 -2.94 -0.87
C ALA A 60 15.05 -1.59 -0.42
N ASP A 61 16.02 -1.04 -1.18
CA ASP A 61 16.63 0.26 -0.87
C ASP A 61 15.83 1.47 -1.37
N TYR A 62 14.65 1.74 -0.79
CA TYR A 62 13.83 2.87 -1.21
C TYR A 62 14.50 4.22 -1.00
N GLY A 63 15.27 4.36 0.10
CA GLY A 63 16.06 5.55 0.42
C GLY A 63 17.14 5.84 -0.62
N GLY A 64 17.98 4.85 -0.93
CA GLY A 64 18.99 4.98 -1.98
C GLY A 64 18.39 5.19 -3.37
N ALA A 65 17.27 4.53 -3.67
CA ALA A 65 16.59 4.64 -4.96
C ALA A 65 15.82 5.96 -5.16
N ALA A 66 15.50 6.69 -4.08
CA ALA A 66 14.72 7.93 -4.13
C ALA A 66 15.39 9.04 -4.99
N GLN A 67 16.69 8.94 -5.24
CA GLN A 67 17.40 9.88 -6.13
C GLN A 67 17.02 9.71 -7.61
N TYR A 68 16.49 8.54 -8.01
CA TYR A 68 16.18 8.21 -9.40
C TYR A 68 14.73 8.50 -9.78
N VAL A 69 13.82 8.58 -8.82
CA VAL A 69 12.40 8.90 -9.05
C VAL A 69 12.10 10.38 -8.82
N ASP A 70 11.07 10.91 -9.47
CA ASP A 70 10.50 12.21 -9.15
C ASP A 70 9.75 12.15 -7.82
N TRP A 71 8.91 11.13 -7.64
CA TRP A 71 8.26 10.79 -6.36
C TRP A 71 7.85 9.30 -6.32
N TYR A 72 7.54 8.83 -5.12
CA TYR A 72 6.85 7.58 -4.86
C TYR A 72 5.37 7.82 -4.56
N ASN A 73 4.57 6.82 -4.89
CA ASN A 73 3.17 6.69 -4.51
C ASN A 73 3.03 5.52 -3.52
N PRO A 74 3.34 5.68 -2.21
CA PRO A 74 3.03 4.64 -1.23
C PRO A 74 1.53 4.31 -1.26
N MET A 75 1.23 3.03 -1.49
CA MET A 75 -0.14 2.52 -1.57
C MET A 75 -0.72 2.36 -0.18
N THR A 76 -1.00 3.49 0.50
CA THR A 76 -1.48 3.57 1.89
C THR A 76 -2.96 3.19 2.05
N TYR A 77 -3.33 2.08 1.44
CA TYR A 77 -4.63 1.44 1.45
C TYR A 77 -4.39 -0.07 1.40
N ASP A 78 -5.45 -0.87 1.52
CA ASP A 78 -5.38 -2.34 1.50
C ASP A 78 -4.53 -2.96 2.61
N PHE A 79 -4.42 -2.26 3.73
CA PHE A 79 -3.81 -2.81 4.94
C PHE A 79 -4.60 -4.00 5.49
N PHE A 80 -5.93 -3.93 5.43
CA PHE A 80 -6.82 -4.97 5.94
C PHE A 80 -7.95 -5.23 4.95
N GLY A 81 -8.40 -6.48 4.83
CA GLY A 81 -9.40 -6.85 3.86
C GLY A 81 -9.90 -8.27 4.02
N ALA A 82 -10.93 -8.63 3.27
CA ALA A 82 -11.65 -9.88 3.44
C ALA A 82 -10.91 -11.15 2.97
N TRP A 83 -9.64 -11.04 2.57
CA TRP A 83 -8.73 -12.19 2.50
C TRP A 83 -8.59 -12.85 3.89
N ASP A 84 -8.62 -12.06 4.96
CA ASP A 84 -8.82 -12.53 6.33
C ASP A 84 -10.33 -12.69 6.60
N ALA A 85 -10.92 -13.71 5.98
CA ALA A 85 -12.38 -13.85 5.85
C ALA A 85 -13.15 -13.88 7.19
N LYS A 86 -12.50 -14.27 8.29
CA LYS A 86 -13.13 -14.32 9.63
C LYS A 86 -12.87 -13.07 10.47
N GLY A 87 -12.26 -12.05 9.88
CA GLY A 87 -11.79 -10.86 10.56
C GLY A 87 -10.45 -11.10 11.28
N PRO A 88 -10.09 -10.25 12.26
CA PRO A 88 -10.88 -9.13 12.77
C PRO A 88 -11.16 -8.08 11.68
N THR A 89 -12.36 -7.49 11.70
CA THR A 89 -12.72 -6.38 10.82
C THR A 89 -11.87 -5.15 11.16
N ALA A 90 -11.40 -4.42 10.14
CA ALA A 90 -10.57 -3.24 10.32
C ALA A 90 -10.68 -2.28 9.13
N PRO A 91 -10.46 -0.97 9.32
CA PRO A 91 -10.39 -0.01 8.23
C PRO A 91 -9.21 -0.33 7.32
N HIS A 92 -9.42 -0.52 6.01
CA HIS A 92 -8.35 -0.88 5.07
C HIS A 92 -7.32 0.23 4.81
N SER A 93 -7.59 1.47 5.21
CA SER A 93 -6.78 2.65 4.92
C SER A 93 -6.67 3.58 6.14
N PRO A 94 -6.21 3.10 7.32
CA PRO A 94 -6.12 3.94 8.51
C PRO A 94 -4.97 4.94 8.37
N LEU A 95 -5.20 6.19 8.81
CA LEU A 95 -4.16 7.21 8.83
C LEU A 95 -3.11 6.90 9.90
N THR A 96 -3.55 6.64 11.13
CA THR A 96 -2.69 6.37 12.29
C THR A 96 -3.00 5.00 12.87
N SER A 97 -2.15 4.52 13.80
CA SER A 97 -2.46 3.36 14.63
C SER A 97 -3.65 3.61 15.55
N TYR A 98 -4.22 2.55 16.12
CA TYR A 98 -5.30 2.59 17.11
C TYR A 98 -5.25 1.36 18.02
N GLU A 99 -5.87 1.46 19.22
CA GLU A 99 -5.95 0.33 20.15
C GLU A 99 -6.72 -0.84 19.52
N GLY A 100 -6.11 -2.03 19.48
CA GLY A 100 -6.72 -3.20 18.85
C GLY A 100 -6.55 -3.27 17.33
N ILE A 101 -5.66 -2.46 16.73
CA ILE A 101 -5.27 -2.65 15.33
C ILE A 101 -4.74 -4.09 15.13
N PRO A 102 -5.18 -4.82 14.08
CA PRO A 102 -4.81 -6.23 13.95
C PRO A 102 -3.33 -6.49 13.67
N LYS A 103 -2.64 -5.51 13.06
CA LYS A 103 -1.23 -5.61 12.71
C LYS A 103 -0.53 -4.29 12.94
N ASP A 104 0.50 -4.31 13.76
CA ASP A 104 1.35 -3.15 14.02
C ASP A 104 2.10 -2.73 12.74
N GLY A 105 2.21 -1.42 12.52
CA GLY A 105 2.84 -0.85 11.32
C GLY A 105 1.95 -0.82 10.07
N PHE A 106 0.71 -1.33 10.12
CA PHE A 106 -0.25 -1.33 9.02
C PHE A 106 -1.17 -0.09 9.05
N ASN A 107 -0.55 1.07 8.98
CA ASN A 107 -1.22 2.36 8.85
C ASN A 107 -0.36 3.35 8.06
N SER A 108 -0.99 4.41 7.56
CA SER A 108 -0.35 5.36 6.65
C SER A 108 0.82 6.11 7.29
N GLU A 109 0.68 6.52 8.55
CA GLU A 109 1.73 7.22 9.31
C GLU A 109 2.98 6.35 9.44
N ALA A 110 2.83 5.09 9.84
CA ALA A 110 3.94 4.15 9.95
C ALA A 110 4.69 3.97 8.61
N ALA A 111 3.97 3.84 7.49
CA ALA A 111 4.58 3.74 6.16
C ALA A 111 5.42 4.99 5.80
N ILE A 112 4.85 6.17 6.01
CA ILE A 112 5.51 7.44 5.69
C ILE A 112 6.71 7.69 6.61
N GLU A 113 6.58 7.40 7.91
CA GLU A 113 7.68 7.52 8.87
C GLU A 113 8.82 6.57 8.55
N LYS A 114 8.51 5.32 8.17
CA LYS A 114 9.50 4.33 7.73
C LYS A 114 10.30 4.82 6.52
N LEU A 115 9.62 5.29 5.47
CA LEU A 115 10.28 5.81 4.26
C LEU A 115 11.16 7.02 4.57
N LYS A 116 10.68 7.93 5.43
CA LYS A 116 11.49 9.08 5.89
C LYS A 116 12.70 8.63 6.70
N ALA A 117 12.55 7.64 7.57
CA ALA A 117 13.65 7.07 8.35
C ALA A 117 14.71 6.39 7.47
N GLN A 118 14.30 5.83 6.33
CA GLN A 118 15.21 5.31 5.30
C GLN A 118 15.87 6.40 4.45
N GLY A 119 15.50 7.68 4.62
CA GLY A 119 16.11 8.81 3.94
C GLY A 119 15.34 9.31 2.71
N VAL A 120 14.11 8.85 2.46
CA VAL A 120 13.28 9.39 1.37
C VAL A 120 12.82 10.82 1.73
N PRO A 121 13.08 11.84 0.88
CA PRO A 121 12.60 13.20 1.13
C PRO A 121 11.07 13.26 1.16
N ALA A 122 10.49 13.97 2.13
CA ALA A 122 9.03 14.10 2.24
C ALA A 122 8.37 14.70 0.98
N SER A 123 9.07 15.56 0.25
CA SER A 123 8.59 16.15 -1.02
C SER A 123 8.47 15.13 -2.17
N LYS A 124 8.94 13.89 -1.96
CA LYS A 124 8.85 12.78 -2.92
C LYS A 124 7.85 11.71 -2.49
N LEU A 125 6.98 11.98 -1.51
CA LEU A 125 6.01 11.01 -1.00
C LEU A 125 4.58 11.54 -1.23
N LEU A 126 3.79 10.84 -2.05
CA LEU A 126 2.38 11.14 -2.28
C LEU A 126 1.48 10.12 -1.56
N LEU A 127 0.66 10.60 -0.62
CA LEU A 127 -0.24 9.74 0.15
C LEU A 127 -1.32 9.10 -0.75
N GLY A 128 -1.47 7.79 -0.70
CA GLY A 128 -2.46 7.04 -1.48
C GLY A 128 -3.86 7.10 -0.87
N ILE A 129 -4.89 7.20 -1.72
CA ILE A 129 -6.30 7.23 -1.32
C ILE A 129 -7.11 6.26 -2.18
N GLY A 130 -7.71 5.24 -1.56
CA GLY A 130 -8.61 4.32 -2.23
C GLY A 130 -9.99 4.93 -2.47
N PHE A 131 -10.48 4.91 -3.71
CA PHE A 131 -11.86 5.33 -4.05
C PHE A 131 -12.85 4.15 -4.03
N TYR A 132 -12.63 3.25 -3.07
CA TYR A 132 -13.39 2.04 -2.81
C TYR A 132 -13.31 1.71 -1.31
N GLY A 133 -14.19 0.85 -0.83
CA GLY A 133 -14.10 0.28 0.52
C GLY A 133 -13.86 -1.22 0.47
N ARG A 134 -13.29 -1.76 1.56
CA ARG A 134 -13.22 -3.20 1.81
C ARG A 134 -14.15 -3.59 2.95
N GLY A 135 -14.85 -4.71 2.80
CA GLY A 135 -15.92 -5.08 3.72
C GLY A 135 -16.08 -6.58 3.96
N TRP A 136 -16.66 -6.88 5.12
CA TRP A 136 -17.02 -8.22 5.56
C TRP A 136 -18.54 -8.32 5.79
N THR A 137 -19.06 -9.55 5.81
CA THR A 137 -20.47 -9.83 6.14
C THR A 137 -20.61 -10.74 7.35
N GLY A 138 -21.78 -10.70 7.99
CA GLY A 138 -22.07 -11.43 9.22
C GLY A 138 -21.31 -10.90 10.44
N VAL A 139 -21.03 -9.59 10.45
CA VAL A 139 -20.49 -8.86 11.60
C VAL A 139 -21.60 -8.64 12.62
N THR A 140 -21.30 -8.79 13.91
CA THR A 140 -22.30 -8.74 15.00
C THR A 140 -22.25 -7.49 15.87
N GLN A 141 -21.33 -6.57 15.59
CA GLN A 141 -21.10 -5.33 16.35
C GLN A 141 -20.98 -4.14 15.38
N ASP A 142 -21.23 -2.94 15.90
CA ASP A 142 -21.28 -1.72 15.09
C ASP A 142 -19.88 -1.19 14.74
N GLU A 143 -18.89 -1.42 15.62
CA GLU A 143 -17.53 -0.91 15.47
C GLU A 143 -16.54 -2.00 14.98
N PRO A 144 -15.41 -1.63 14.34
CA PRO A 144 -14.36 -2.57 13.94
C PRO A 144 -13.81 -3.43 15.09
N GLY A 145 -13.10 -4.50 14.74
CA GLY A 145 -12.45 -5.44 15.66
C GLY A 145 -13.21 -6.75 15.87
N GLY A 146 -14.49 -6.79 15.47
CA GLY A 146 -15.31 -7.99 15.55
C GLY A 146 -14.96 -9.05 14.51
N THR A 147 -15.49 -10.27 14.70
CA THR A 147 -15.39 -11.36 13.73
C THR A 147 -16.37 -11.20 12.58
N ALA A 148 -16.15 -11.97 11.51
CA ALA A 148 -17.02 -12.02 10.35
C ALA A 148 -17.23 -13.45 9.85
N THR A 149 -18.21 -13.62 8.96
CA THR A 149 -18.46 -14.90 8.30
C THR A 149 -17.73 -15.03 6.96
N GLY A 150 -17.42 -13.92 6.30
CA GLY A 150 -16.71 -13.87 5.02
C GLY A 150 -16.68 -12.46 4.43
N ALA A 151 -16.23 -12.36 3.19
CA ALA A 151 -16.25 -11.13 2.41
C ALA A 151 -17.68 -10.62 2.19
N ALA A 152 -17.88 -9.30 2.28
CA ALA A 152 -19.14 -8.67 1.89
C ALA A 152 -19.41 -8.88 0.39
N ALA A 153 -20.67 -8.79 -0.03
CA ALA A 153 -20.97 -8.74 -1.46
C ALA A 153 -20.42 -7.42 -2.05
N GLY A 154 -19.78 -7.51 -3.20
CA GLY A 154 -19.33 -6.36 -3.99
C GLY A 154 -19.74 -6.53 -5.44
N THR A 155 -19.84 -5.42 -6.18
CA THR A 155 -20.34 -5.41 -7.56
C THR A 155 -19.46 -6.21 -8.52
N TYR A 156 -18.13 -6.09 -8.39
CA TYR A 156 -17.16 -6.71 -9.29
C TYR A 156 -16.34 -7.81 -8.64
N GLU A 157 -16.10 -7.69 -7.33
CA GLU A 157 -15.34 -8.66 -6.54
C GLU A 157 -15.90 -8.70 -5.11
N ALA A 158 -15.96 -9.88 -4.50
CA ALA A 158 -16.40 -10.00 -3.12
C ALA A 158 -15.42 -9.27 -2.17
N GLY A 159 -15.96 -8.50 -1.25
CA GLY A 159 -15.21 -7.77 -0.24
C GLY A 159 -14.68 -6.41 -0.69
N ILE A 160 -15.01 -5.95 -1.91
CA ILE A 160 -14.61 -4.66 -2.46
C ILE A 160 -15.84 -3.99 -3.10
N GLU A 161 -16.05 -2.71 -2.81
CA GLU A 161 -17.10 -1.94 -3.49
C GLU A 161 -16.68 -0.50 -3.74
N ASP A 162 -17.09 0.06 -4.88
CA ASP A 162 -16.77 1.42 -5.28
C ASP A 162 -17.38 2.44 -4.29
N TYR A 163 -16.63 3.50 -3.95
CA TYR A 163 -17.12 4.55 -3.05
C TYR A 163 -18.46 5.16 -3.52
N LYS A 164 -18.62 5.35 -4.83
CA LYS A 164 -19.85 5.90 -5.44
C LYS A 164 -21.10 5.04 -5.17
N VAL A 165 -20.92 3.75 -4.90
CA VAL A 165 -22.00 2.82 -4.53
C VAL A 165 -22.18 2.86 -3.02
N LEU A 166 -21.09 2.69 -2.25
CA LEU A 166 -21.11 2.64 -0.78
C LEU A 166 -21.78 3.84 -0.15
N LYS A 167 -21.53 5.05 -0.64
CA LYS A 167 -22.16 6.28 -0.12
C LYS A 167 -23.69 6.27 -0.11
N ASN A 168 -24.32 5.36 -0.85
CA ASN A 168 -25.78 5.20 -0.88
C ASN A 168 -26.25 3.91 -0.18
N THR A 169 -25.43 2.85 -0.17
CA THR A 169 -25.82 1.51 0.31
C THR A 169 -25.34 1.21 1.73
N CYS A 170 -24.27 1.86 2.18
CA CYS A 170 -23.68 1.72 3.50
C CYS A 170 -22.96 3.05 3.87
N PRO A 171 -23.74 4.11 4.15
CA PRO A 171 -23.22 5.45 4.43
C PRO A 171 -22.58 5.60 5.82
#